data_AF-A0A660UE14-F1
#
_entry.id   AF-A0A660UE14-F1
#
_cell.length_a   1.000
_cell.length_b   1.000
_cell.length_c   1.000
_cell.angle_alpha   90.00
_cell.angle_beta   90.00
_cell.angle_gamma   90.00
#
_symmetry.space_group_name_H-M   'P 1'
#
loop_
_entity.id
_entity.type
_entity.pdbx_description
1 polymer ?
#
loop_
_entity_poly.entity_id
_entity_poly.type
_entity_poly.pdbx_seq_one_letter_code
_entity_poly.pdbx_strand_id
1 'polypeptide(L)'
;IEFTTPEATLEHLKVAVELGKPMVIATTGYTPQQREELERLANRIPSVVAPNMSVGVNLLLRLVEEAAKALGDDYDVEIIEAHHNRKKDSPSGTALRIAEVIARALGRDLNEVAVYGRKGMVGERRREEIGIHAVRGGDIVGDHIVMFAGQGERIEIVHRAHSRETFARGALRAAKWVVNAPRGMHDIGEVLFGD
;
A
#
# COMPACT_ATOMS: atom_id res chain seq x y z
N ILE A 1 -11.79 -7.80 14.23
CA ILE A 1 -10.92 -7.74 13.05
C ILE A 1 -11.85 -7.78 11.85
N GLU A 2 -11.89 -6.73 11.04
CA GLU A 2 -12.86 -6.57 9.96
C GLU A 2 -12.22 -6.75 8.58
N PHE A 3 -12.75 -7.70 7.83
CA PHE A 3 -12.54 -7.87 6.39
C PHE A 3 -13.92 -8.13 5.77
N THR A 4 -14.77 -7.11 5.74
CA THR A 4 -16.18 -7.22 5.37
C THR A 4 -16.58 -6.10 4.42
N THR A 5 -17.80 -5.58 4.53
CA THR A 5 -18.28 -4.40 3.80
C THR A 5 -18.16 -3.12 4.61
N PRO A 6 -18.10 -1.94 3.96
CA PRO A 6 -18.11 -0.64 4.63
C PRO A 6 -19.25 -0.49 5.65
N GLU A 7 -20.46 -0.88 5.27
CA GLU A 7 -21.67 -0.73 6.10
C GLU A 7 -21.56 -1.54 7.38
N ALA A 8 -21.25 -2.84 7.27
CA ALA A 8 -21.09 -3.73 8.41
C ALA A 8 -19.93 -3.26 9.32
N THR A 9 -18.83 -2.81 8.73
CA THR A 9 -17.69 -2.30 9.50
C THR A 9 -18.07 -1.09 10.35
N LEU A 10 -18.84 -0.15 9.80
CA LEU A 10 -19.28 1.03 10.56
C LEU A 10 -20.25 0.66 11.68
N GLU A 11 -21.14 -0.31 11.48
CA GLU A 11 -22.02 -0.83 12.53
C GLU A 11 -21.23 -1.52 13.65
N HIS A 12 -20.32 -2.42 13.30
CA HIS A 12 -19.45 -3.10 14.27
C HIS A 12 -18.55 -2.11 15.02
N LEU A 13 -18.04 -1.09 14.33
CA LEU A 13 -17.20 -0.07 14.94
C LEU A 13 -17.96 0.77 15.96
N LYS A 14 -19.24 1.10 15.72
CA LYS A 14 -20.09 1.78 16.72
C LYS A 14 -20.19 0.95 18.01
N VAL A 15 -20.45 -0.35 17.89
CA VAL A 15 -20.50 -1.28 19.04
C VAL A 15 -19.14 -1.38 19.74
N ALA A 16 -18.04 -1.49 18.98
CA ALA A 16 -16.70 -1.55 19.55
C ALA A 16 -16.35 -0.29 20.34
N VAL A 17 -16.76 0.89 19.83
CA VAL A 17 -16.61 2.17 20.51
C VAL A 17 -17.44 2.25 21.79
N GLU A 18 -18.68 1.77 21.79
CA GLU A 18 -19.51 1.70 23.00
C GLU A 18 -18.90 0.80 24.08
N LEU A 19 -18.28 -0.31 23.67
CA LEU A 19 -17.64 -1.28 24.57
C LEU A 19 -16.18 -0.96 24.91
N GLY A 20 -15.61 0.11 24.33
CA GLY A 20 -14.19 0.45 24.47
C GLY A 20 -13.23 -0.64 24.00
N LYS A 21 -13.60 -1.42 22.97
CA LYS A 21 -12.80 -2.54 22.46
C LYS A 21 -11.95 -2.11 21.26
N PRO A 22 -10.62 -2.37 21.29
CA PRO A 22 -9.74 -2.12 20.14
C PRO A 22 -10.16 -2.87 18.88
N MET A 23 -9.85 -2.30 17.71
CA MET A 23 -10.30 -2.86 16.44
C MET A 23 -9.21 -2.85 15.37
N VAL A 24 -9.22 -3.87 14.50
CA VAL A 24 -8.39 -3.91 13.29
C VAL A 24 -9.33 -3.93 12.11
N ILE A 25 -9.15 -3.02 11.16
CA ILE A 25 -10.05 -2.77 10.04
C ILE A 25 -9.24 -2.80 8.74
N ALA A 26 -9.51 -3.80 7.91
CA ALA A 26 -8.95 -3.98 6.59
C ALA A 26 -9.97 -3.83 5.46
N THR A 27 -11.23 -3.57 5.81
CA THR A 27 -12.30 -3.28 4.86
C THR A 27 -11.90 -2.12 3.96
N THR A 28 -12.20 -2.24 2.67
CA THR A 28 -11.92 -1.23 1.63
C THR A 28 -13.21 -0.81 0.94
N GLY A 29 -13.17 0.25 0.11
CA GLY A 29 -14.31 0.65 -0.72
C GLY A 29 -15.29 1.60 -0.04
N TYR A 30 -14.84 2.34 0.97
CA TYR A 30 -15.63 3.39 1.61
C TYR A 30 -15.94 4.54 0.64
N THR A 31 -17.16 5.06 0.69
CA THR A 31 -17.47 6.39 0.13
C THR A 31 -16.76 7.48 0.94
N PRO A 32 -16.61 8.71 0.41
CA PRO A 32 -16.04 9.82 1.17
C PRO A 32 -16.73 10.05 2.53
N GLN A 33 -18.07 9.96 2.56
CA GLN A 33 -18.85 10.12 3.78
C GLN A 33 -18.64 8.97 4.77
N GLN A 34 -18.57 7.73 4.27
CA GLN A 34 -18.27 6.58 5.12
C GLN A 34 -16.84 6.64 5.67
N ARG A 35 -15.90 7.19 4.89
CA ARG A 35 -14.50 7.37 5.30
C ARG A 35 -14.38 8.39 6.43
N GLU A 36 -15.08 9.51 6.33
CA GLU A 36 -15.14 10.51 7.41
C GLU A 36 -15.72 9.93 8.70
N GLU A 37 -16.82 9.17 8.60
CA GLU A 37 -17.43 8.48 9.74
C GLU A 37 -16.50 7.42 10.35
N LEU A 38 -15.80 6.64 9.51
CA LEU A 38 -14.80 5.68 9.94
C LEU A 38 -13.70 6.37 10.75
N GLU A 39 -13.13 7.46 10.24
CA GLU A 39 -12.07 8.20 10.91
C GLU A 39 -12.55 8.79 12.24
N ARG A 40 -13.75 9.38 12.26
CA ARG A 40 -14.36 9.93 13.48
C ARG A 40 -14.54 8.88 14.56
N LEU A 41 -15.03 7.68 14.21
CA LEU A 41 -15.25 6.59 15.16
C LEU A 41 -13.96 5.88 15.56
N ALA A 42 -13.09 5.58 14.59
CA ALA A 42 -11.84 4.85 14.82
C ALA A 42 -10.90 5.62 15.75
N ASN A 43 -10.93 6.95 15.75
CA ASN A 43 -10.17 7.77 16.70
C ASN A 43 -10.71 7.73 18.15
N ARG A 44 -11.83 7.05 18.42
CA ARG A 44 -12.42 6.95 19.77
C ARG A 44 -11.86 5.78 20.60
N ILE A 45 -11.24 4.82 19.95
CA ILE A 45 -10.66 3.61 20.54
C ILE A 45 -9.31 3.34 19.85
N PRO A 46 -8.43 2.49 20.38
CA PRO A 46 -7.27 2.02 19.63
C PRO A 46 -7.73 1.25 18.39
N SER A 47 -7.40 1.76 17.20
CA SER A 47 -7.84 1.17 15.93
C SER A 47 -6.67 1.07 14.96
N VAL A 48 -6.45 -0.07 14.33
CA VAL A 48 -5.57 -0.17 13.16
C VAL A 48 -6.43 -0.20 11.91
N VAL A 49 -6.28 0.78 11.02
CA VAL A 49 -7.02 0.90 9.77
C VAL A 49 -6.03 0.89 8.61
N ALA A 50 -6.05 -0.18 7.81
CA ALA A 50 -5.14 -0.28 6.67
C ALA A 50 -5.76 -1.05 5.50
N PRO A 51 -5.73 -0.51 4.26
CA PRO A 51 -6.27 -1.21 3.09
C PRO A 51 -5.43 -2.43 2.69
N ASN A 52 -4.21 -2.56 3.23
CA ASN A 52 -3.34 -3.70 3.01
C ASN A 52 -2.66 -4.14 4.32
N MET A 53 -3.02 -5.33 4.80
CA MET A 53 -2.49 -5.91 6.03
C MET A 53 -1.18 -6.69 5.83
N SER A 54 -0.63 -6.79 4.62
CA SER A 54 0.64 -7.51 4.42
C SER A 54 1.79 -6.75 5.09
N VAL A 55 2.45 -7.42 6.04
CA VAL A 55 3.67 -6.90 6.68
C VAL A 55 4.75 -6.61 5.63
N GLY A 56 4.91 -7.52 4.67
CA GLY A 56 5.92 -7.39 3.61
C GLY A 56 5.67 -6.19 2.70
N VAL A 57 4.40 -5.91 2.36
CA VAL A 57 4.07 -4.73 1.53
C VAL A 57 4.32 -3.45 2.31
N ASN A 58 3.95 -3.38 3.59
CA ASN A 58 4.18 -2.16 4.37
C ASN A 58 5.68 -1.91 4.62
N LEU A 59 6.49 -2.97 4.79
CA LEU A 59 7.95 -2.85 4.81
C LEU A 59 8.49 -2.37 3.46
N LEU A 60 8.00 -2.94 2.35
CA LEU A 60 8.36 -2.50 0.99
C LEU A 60 8.12 -0.99 0.82
N LEU A 61 6.94 -0.49 1.22
CA LEU A 61 6.59 0.93 1.12
C LEU A 61 7.58 1.83 1.87
N ARG A 62 8.01 1.43 3.07
CA ARG A 62 9.03 2.18 3.83
C ARG A 62 10.39 2.17 3.13
N LEU A 63 10.82 1.01 2.65
CA LEU A 63 12.12 0.87 1.98
C LEU A 63 12.19 1.66 0.67
N VAL A 64 11.12 1.67 -0.13
CA VAL A 64 11.10 2.40 -1.39
C VAL A 64 11.01 3.91 -1.16
N GLU A 65 10.36 4.36 -0.08
CA GLU A 65 10.35 5.76 0.33
C GLU A 65 11.77 6.24 0.66
N GLU A 66 12.48 5.49 1.51
CA GLU A 66 13.85 5.83 1.92
C GLU A 66 14.83 5.75 0.75
N ALA A 67 14.70 4.73 -0.12
CA ALA A 67 15.49 4.63 -1.34
C ALA A 67 15.24 5.83 -2.27
N ALA A 68 13.99 6.24 -2.48
CA ALA A 68 13.67 7.39 -3.31
C ALA A 68 14.28 8.69 -2.77
N LYS A 69 14.18 8.94 -1.46
CA LYS A 69 14.81 10.11 -0.82
C LYS A 69 16.33 10.12 -0.96
N ALA A 70 16.96 8.96 -0.81
CA ALA A 70 18.41 8.84 -0.85
C ALA A 70 19.00 8.95 -2.26
N LEU A 71 18.32 8.37 -3.25
CA LEU A 71 18.81 8.28 -4.64
C LEU A 71 18.37 9.48 -5.50
N GLY A 72 17.24 10.11 -5.19
CA GLY A 72 16.78 11.33 -5.84
C GLY A 72 16.61 11.20 -7.36
N ASP A 73 16.93 12.28 -8.08
CA ASP A 73 16.78 12.38 -9.53
C ASP A 73 17.92 11.71 -10.34
N ASP A 74 18.91 11.12 -9.67
CA ASP A 74 20.02 10.43 -10.35
C ASP A 74 19.67 9.00 -10.75
N TYR A 75 18.53 8.48 -10.26
CA TYR A 75 18.04 7.14 -10.58
C TYR A 75 16.65 7.21 -11.21
N ASP A 76 16.52 6.53 -12.35
CA ASP A 76 15.25 6.28 -13.00
C ASP A 76 14.42 5.30 -12.15
N VAL A 77 13.13 5.59 -11.97
CA VAL A 77 12.21 4.72 -11.21
C VAL A 77 11.29 3.94 -12.15
N GLU A 78 11.30 2.62 -12.01
CA GLU A 78 10.36 1.72 -12.68
C GLU A 78 9.70 0.76 -11.67
N ILE A 79 8.40 0.58 -11.80
CA ILE A 79 7.59 -0.34 -11.01
C ILE A 79 7.07 -1.42 -11.94
N ILE A 80 7.33 -2.68 -11.62
CA ILE A 80 6.80 -3.84 -12.34
C ILE A 80 5.93 -4.64 -11.37
N GLU A 81 4.70 -4.92 -11.77
CA GLU A 81 3.79 -5.79 -11.02
C GLU A 81 3.32 -6.97 -11.86
N ALA A 82 3.09 -8.12 -11.22
CA ALA A 82 2.51 -9.28 -11.85
C ALA A 82 1.39 -9.88 -11.01
N HIS A 83 0.28 -10.22 -11.65
CA HIS A 83 -0.87 -10.87 -11.02
C HIS A 83 -1.50 -11.89 -11.97
N HIS A 84 -2.39 -12.71 -11.42
CA HIS A 84 -3.15 -13.71 -12.15
C HIS A 84 -3.95 -13.12 -13.32
N ASN A 85 -4.25 -13.95 -14.32
CA ASN A 85 -4.96 -13.55 -15.54
C ASN A 85 -6.40 -13.04 -15.33
N ARG A 86 -7.00 -13.27 -14.15
CA ARG A 86 -8.35 -12.80 -13.78
C ARG A 86 -8.40 -11.42 -13.13
N LYS A 87 -7.25 -10.77 -12.88
CA LYS A 87 -7.22 -9.47 -12.18
C LYS A 87 -7.71 -8.38 -13.13
N LYS A 88 -8.70 -7.60 -12.70
CA LYS A 88 -9.44 -6.64 -13.55
C LYS A 88 -8.80 -5.27 -13.59
N ASP A 89 -8.30 -4.78 -12.46
CA ASP A 89 -7.61 -3.49 -12.32
C ASP A 89 -6.16 -3.58 -12.79
N SER A 90 -5.65 -2.49 -13.39
CA SER A 90 -4.27 -2.35 -13.84
C SER A 90 -3.89 -0.86 -13.92
N PRO A 91 -2.82 -0.41 -13.24
CA PRO A 91 -1.98 -1.17 -12.30
C PRO A 91 -2.76 -1.61 -11.05
N SER A 92 -2.21 -2.58 -10.31
CA SER A 92 -2.74 -2.97 -9.01
C SER A 92 -2.74 -1.80 -8.01
N GLY A 93 -3.69 -1.79 -7.06
CA GLY A 93 -3.71 -0.79 -5.99
C GLY A 93 -2.40 -0.71 -5.18
N THR A 94 -1.70 -1.83 -4.97
CA THR A 94 -0.38 -1.81 -4.33
C THR A 94 0.67 -1.11 -5.20
N ALA A 95 0.67 -1.33 -6.52
CA ALA A 95 1.60 -0.65 -7.43
C ALA A 95 1.35 0.86 -7.48
N LEU A 96 0.07 1.28 -7.51
CA LEU A 96 -0.28 2.70 -7.39
C LEU A 96 0.19 3.29 -6.07
N ARG A 97 -0.02 2.58 -4.95
CA ARG A 97 0.44 3.05 -3.64
C ARG A 97 1.96 3.18 -3.55
N ILE A 98 2.71 2.24 -4.13
CA ILE A 98 4.17 2.35 -4.25
C ILE A 98 4.54 3.62 -5.03
N ALA A 99 3.90 3.84 -6.18
CA ALA A 99 4.17 5.02 -7.01
C ALA A 99 3.84 6.33 -6.28
N GLU A 100 2.74 6.39 -5.54
CA GLU A 100 2.36 7.55 -4.70
C GLU A 100 3.39 7.85 -3.61
N VAL A 101 3.94 6.81 -2.97
CA VAL A 101 4.97 6.97 -1.94
C VAL A 101 6.25 7.54 -2.54
N ILE A 102 6.69 6.99 -3.68
CA ILE A 102 7.89 7.46 -4.38
C ILE A 102 7.69 8.89 -4.91
N ALA A 103 6.57 9.17 -5.57
CA ALA A 103 6.27 10.49 -6.11
C ALA A 103 6.30 11.55 -5.00
N ARG A 104 5.67 11.27 -3.86
CA ARG A 104 5.70 12.17 -2.69
C ARG A 104 7.12 12.35 -2.14
N ALA A 105 7.90 11.28 -2.03
CA ALA A 105 9.28 11.33 -1.55
C ALA A 105 10.17 12.19 -2.45
N LEU A 106 9.89 12.22 -3.75
CA LEU A 106 10.59 13.03 -4.75
C LEU A 106 9.93 14.39 -5.03
N GLY A 107 8.83 14.74 -4.34
CA GLY A 107 8.12 16.01 -4.55
C GLY A 107 7.41 16.13 -5.90
N ARG A 108 6.98 15.01 -6.51
CA ARG A 108 6.36 14.95 -7.84
C ARG A 108 4.85 14.73 -7.76
N ASP A 109 4.10 15.27 -8.73
CA ASP A 109 2.69 14.87 -8.95
C ASP A 109 2.63 13.60 -9.79
N LEU A 110 2.15 12.51 -9.19
CA LEU A 110 2.03 11.22 -9.86
C LEU A 110 1.16 11.30 -11.13
N ASN A 111 0.15 12.18 -11.16
CA ASN A 111 -0.74 12.31 -12.33
C ASN A 111 -0.01 12.88 -13.56
N GLU A 112 1.09 13.60 -13.36
CA GLU A 112 1.87 14.22 -14.44
C GLU A 112 3.05 13.35 -14.88
N VAL A 113 3.64 12.62 -13.93
CA VAL A 113 4.90 11.88 -14.17
C VAL A 113 4.70 10.38 -14.42
N ALA A 114 3.53 9.81 -14.09
CA ALA A 114 3.30 8.38 -14.29
C ALA A 114 3.19 8.00 -15.78
N VAL A 115 3.88 6.92 -16.17
CA VAL A 115 3.76 6.32 -17.51
C VAL A 115 3.43 4.84 -17.38
N TYR A 116 2.27 4.45 -17.91
CA TYR A 116 1.67 3.12 -17.69
C TYR A 116 2.02 2.06 -18.75
N GLY A 117 2.97 2.37 -19.63
CA GLY A 117 3.43 1.47 -20.67
C GLY A 117 4.11 2.21 -21.81
N ARG A 118 4.87 1.47 -22.63
CA ARG A 118 5.59 2.01 -23.79
C ARG A 118 5.33 1.12 -25.00
N LYS A 119 4.99 1.70 -26.15
CA LYS A 119 4.67 0.96 -27.39
C LYS A 119 5.23 1.69 -28.61
N GLY A 120 6.03 1.01 -29.42
CA GLY A 120 6.66 1.58 -30.61
C GLY A 120 7.82 2.52 -30.26
N MET A 121 8.02 3.57 -31.06
CA MET A 121 9.07 4.58 -30.86
C MET A 121 8.57 5.71 -29.96
N VAL A 122 8.79 5.58 -28.64
CA VAL A 122 8.29 6.55 -27.63
C VAL A 122 9.24 7.72 -27.35
N GLY A 123 10.46 7.70 -27.90
CA GLY A 123 11.50 8.68 -27.60
C GLY A 123 12.30 8.35 -26.32
N GLU A 124 13.13 9.30 -25.90
CA GLU A 124 13.91 9.18 -24.66
C GLU A 124 13.01 9.34 -23.42
N ARG A 125 13.39 8.67 -22.32
CA ARG A 125 12.67 8.71 -21.04
C ARG A 125 12.81 10.10 -20.41
N ARG A 126 11.73 10.64 -19.86
CA ARG A 126 11.80 11.87 -19.05
C ARG A 126 12.40 11.55 -17.68
N ARG A 127 13.30 12.39 -17.18
CA ARG A 127 13.98 12.19 -15.89
C ARG A 127 13.00 11.95 -14.73
N GLU A 128 11.94 12.75 -14.68
CA GLU A 128 10.97 12.73 -13.57
C GLU A 128 9.96 11.57 -13.66
N GLU A 129 9.95 10.83 -14.77
CA GLU A 129 8.98 9.77 -15.02
C GLU A 129 8.99 8.71 -13.91
N ILE A 130 7.82 8.15 -13.63
CA ILE A 130 7.69 6.91 -12.85
C ILE A 130 6.99 5.91 -13.75
N GLY A 131 7.75 4.95 -14.27
CA GLY A 131 7.22 3.90 -15.14
C GLY A 131 6.48 2.85 -14.34
N ILE A 132 5.29 2.43 -14.79
CA ILE A 132 4.49 1.39 -14.14
C ILE A 132 4.05 0.35 -15.18
N HIS A 133 4.52 -0.89 -15.03
CA HIS A 133 4.27 -1.98 -15.96
C HIS A 133 3.52 -3.10 -15.26
N ALA A 134 2.43 -3.56 -15.88
CA ALA A 134 1.56 -4.59 -15.33
C ALA A 134 1.57 -5.87 -16.17
N VAL A 135 1.87 -6.99 -15.52
CA VAL A 135 1.86 -8.33 -16.10
C VAL A 135 0.63 -9.09 -15.61
N ARG A 136 -0.05 -9.79 -16.52
CA ARG A 136 -1.18 -10.67 -16.19
C ARG A 136 -0.88 -12.08 -16.68
N GLY A 137 -0.82 -13.05 -15.79
CA GLY A 137 -0.45 -14.42 -16.16
C GLY A 137 -0.77 -15.46 -15.08
N GLY A 138 -1.28 -16.61 -15.51
CA GLY A 138 -1.51 -17.77 -14.65
C GLY A 138 -2.29 -17.45 -13.37
N ASP A 139 -1.77 -17.93 -12.25
CA ASP A 139 -2.32 -17.85 -10.90
C ASP A 139 -1.47 -16.99 -9.95
N ILE A 140 -0.55 -16.17 -10.48
CA ILE A 140 0.33 -15.28 -9.70
C ILE A 140 -0.49 -14.46 -8.70
N VAL A 141 -0.21 -14.62 -7.40
CA VAL A 141 -1.01 -13.96 -6.35
C VAL A 141 -0.73 -12.46 -6.32
N GLY A 142 0.53 -12.06 -6.46
CA GLY A 142 0.92 -10.66 -6.55
C GLY A 142 2.42 -10.49 -6.33
N ASP A 143 3.12 -10.04 -7.37
CA ASP A 143 4.52 -9.65 -7.33
C ASP A 143 4.65 -8.15 -7.58
N HIS A 144 5.56 -7.50 -6.87
CA HIS A 144 5.88 -6.08 -7.01
C HIS A 144 7.39 -5.90 -6.94
N ILE A 145 7.97 -5.32 -7.98
CA ILE A 145 9.38 -4.97 -8.10
C ILE A 145 9.46 -3.47 -8.28
N VAL A 146 10.25 -2.80 -7.45
CA VAL A 146 10.61 -1.40 -7.62
C VAL A 146 12.08 -1.33 -7.97
N MET A 147 12.38 -0.74 -9.10
CA MET A 147 13.72 -0.57 -9.63
C MET A 147 14.10 0.90 -9.58
N PHE A 148 15.27 1.16 -8.99
CA PHE A 148 15.98 2.43 -9.09
C PHE A 148 17.22 2.17 -9.94
N ALA A 149 17.27 2.71 -11.16
CA ALA A 149 18.33 2.45 -12.13
C ALA A 149 19.17 3.72 -12.38
N GLY A 150 20.46 3.66 -12.08
CA GLY A 150 21.41 4.76 -12.27
C GLY A 150 22.52 4.37 -13.24
N GLN A 151 23.55 5.21 -13.34
CA GLN A 151 24.69 4.93 -14.21
C GLN A 151 25.58 3.83 -13.61
N GLY A 152 25.63 2.66 -14.27
CA GLY A 152 26.52 1.55 -13.88
C GLY A 152 25.97 0.60 -12.81
N GLU A 153 24.83 0.91 -12.23
CA GLU A 153 24.19 0.06 -11.22
C GLU A 153 22.67 0.22 -11.19
N ARG A 154 22.00 -0.71 -10.49
CA ARG A 154 20.59 -0.58 -10.14
C ARG A 154 20.31 -1.30 -8.83
N ILE A 155 19.29 -0.83 -8.12
CA ILE A 155 18.76 -1.46 -6.91
C ILE A 155 17.32 -1.90 -7.21
N GLU A 156 17.00 -3.12 -6.80
CA GLU A 156 15.65 -3.67 -6.90
C GLU A 156 15.13 -4.05 -5.52
N ILE A 157 13.94 -3.59 -5.18
CA ILE A 157 13.24 -3.97 -3.95
C ILE A 157 12.01 -4.77 -4.36
N VAL A 158 11.94 -6.02 -3.92
CA VAL A 158 10.98 -7.02 -4.43
C VAL A 158 10.11 -7.57 -3.31
N HIS A 159 8.80 -7.58 -3.53
CA HIS A 159 7.84 -8.30 -2.73
C HIS A 159 7.09 -9.32 -3.58
N ARG A 160 6.96 -10.57 -3.08
CA ARG A 160 6.16 -11.63 -3.71
C ARG A 160 5.19 -12.22 -2.69
N ALA A 161 3.91 -12.18 -3.00
CA ALA A 161 2.89 -12.90 -2.24
C ALA A 161 2.78 -14.33 -2.79
N HIS A 162 2.95 -15.34 -1.94
CA HIS A 162 2.71 -16.73 -2.33
C HIS A 162 1.29 -17.21 -1.99
N SER A 163 0.63 -16.53 -1.04
CA SER A 163 -0.75 -16.82 -0.66
C SER A 163 -1.39 -15.59 0.01
N ARG A 164 -2.73 -15.61 0.12
CA ARG A 164 -3.48 -14.59 0.87
C ARG A 164 -3.30 -14.68 2.39
N GLU A 165 -2.63 -15.72 2.89
CA GLU A 165 -2.34 -15.89 4.31
C GLU A 165 -1.50 -14.74 4.88
N THR A 166 -0.70 -14.07 4.03
CA THR A 166 0.10 -12.91 4.43
C THR A 166 -0.75 -11.78 5.04
N PHE A 167 -1.96 -11.55 4.50
CA PHE A 167 -2.87 -10.52 5.00
C PHE A 167 -3.48 -10.91 6.36
N ALA A 168 -3.84 -12.18 6.52
CA ALA A 168 -4.37 -12.69 7.79
C ALA A 168 -3.31 -12.62 8.90
N ARG A 169 -2.06 -13.03 8.61
CA ARG A 169 -0.95 -12.94 9.56
C ARG A 169 -0.66 -11.51 9.99
N GLY A 170 -0.70 -10.55 9.06
CA GLY A 170 -0.52 -9.15 9.42
C GLY A 170 -1.69 -8.56 10.20
N ALA A 171 -2.94 -8.95 9.91
CA ALA A 171 -4.08 -8.56 10.73
C ALA A 171 -3.99 -9.13 12.16
N LEU A 172 -3.49 -10.36 12.33
CA LEU A 172 -3.22 -10.93 13.66
C LEU A 172 -2.09 -10.19 14.39
N ARG A 173 -1.06 -9.75 13.66
CA ARG A 173 0.01 -8.91 14.23
C ARG A 173 -0.55 -7.57 14.70
N ALA A 174 -1.35 -6.90 13.85
CA ALA A 174 -2.05 -5.67 14.21
C ALA A 174 -2.97 -5.86 15.43
N ALA A 175 -3.69 -6.98 15.51
CA ALA A 175 -4.57 -7.27 16.64
C ALA A 175 -3.80 -7.44 17.95
N LYS A 176 -2.61 -8.06 17.92
CA LYS A 176 -1.74 -8.16 19.10
C LYS A 176 -1.14 -6.83 19.52
N TRP A 177 -0.90 -5.92 18.57
CA TRP A 177 -0.35 -4.61 18.84
C TRP A 177 -1.41 -3.64 19.37
N VAL A 178 -2.57 -3.56 18.70
CA VAL A 178 -3.62 -2.56 18.96
C VAL A 178 -4.23 -2.65 20.36
N VAL A 179 -4.16 -3.82 21.00
CA VAL A 179 -4.66 -3.99 22.37
C VAL A 179 -3.88 -3.19 23.43
N ASN A 180 -2.63 -2.81 23.12
CA ASN A 180 -1.78 -1.99 23.98
C ASN A 180 -1.46 -0.62 23.36
N ALA A 181 -2.01 -0.32 22.18
CA ALA A 181 -1.78 0.93 21.50
C ALA A 181 -2.50 2.09 22.19
N PRO A 182 -2.01 3.33 22.05
CA PRO A 182 -2.76 4.50 22.47
C PRO A 182 -4.10 4.56 21.72
N ARG A 183 -5.02 5.39 22.24
CA ARG A 183 -6.26 5.67 21.52
C ARG A 183 -5.94 6.45 20.26
N GLY A 184 -6.49 6.03 19.13
CA GLY A 184 -6.28 6.68 17.85
C GLY A 184 -6.50 5.74 16.69
N MET A 185 -6.58 6.32 15.50
CA MET A 185 -6.48 5.56 14.25
C MET A 185 -5.01 5.43 13.85
N HIS A 186 -4.56 4.19 13.77
CA HIS A 186 -3.19 3.80 13.44
C HIS A 186 -3.13 3.04 12.12
N ASP A 187 -1.95 2.96 11.51
CA ASP A 187 -1.71 2.13 10.33
C ASP A 187 -0.77 0.94 10.62
N ILE A 188 -0.42 0.18 9.58
CA ILE A 188 0.52 -0.94 9.73
C ILE A 188 1.97 -0.46 9.86
N GLY A 189 2.31 0.74 9.39
CA GLY A 189 3.62 1.34 9.62
C GLY A 189 3.90 1.46 11.12
N GLU A 190 2.97 2.00 11.89
CA GLU A 190 3.08 2.10 13.35
C GLU A 190 3.20 0.71 14.03
N VAL A 191 2.47 -0.29 13.53
CA VAL A 191 2.57 -1.69 14.01
C VAL A 191 3.96 -2.30 13.75
N LEU A 192 4.66 -1.86 12.70
CA LEU A 192 5.95 -2.41 12.29
C LEU A 192 7.14 -1.65 12.88
N PHE A 193 7.07 -0.33 12.90
CA PHE A 193 8.20 0.55 13.18
C PHE A 193 8.07 1.27 14.53
N GLY A 194 6.86 1.46 15.04
CA GLY A 194 6.61 2.12 16.33
C GLY A 194 6.90 3.63 16.35
N ASP A 195 7.10 4.23 15.18
CA ASP A 195 7.26 5.67 14.97
C ASP A 195 5.92 6.42 15.01
#